data_AF-A0A2G6EG89-F1
#
_entry.id   AF-A0A2G6EG89-F1
#
_cell.length_a   1.000
_cell.length_b   1.000
_cell.length_c   1.000
_cell.angle_alpha   90.00
_cell.angle_beta   90.00
_cell.angle_gamma   90.00
#
_symmetry.space_group_name_H-M   'P 1'
#
loop_
_entity.id
_entity.type
_entity.pdbx_description
1 polymer ?
#
loop_
_entity_poly.entity_id
_entity_poly.type
_entity_poly.pdbx_seq_one_letter_code
_entity_poly.pdbx_strand_id
1 'polypeptide(L)'
;MSGAGRPALAAVTLLVVAGCTQESQNKIGRAVQNWTGTDGVIEIYAGNKLVRRFMNIDKISTASSTGGEIAARPYRFGYGHMDMNLDGTIDREERDKGKVYFEFSDYSTSYVFYENP
;
A
#
# COMPACT_ATOMS: atom_id res chain seq x y z
N MET A 1 -55.27 -25.93 -4.28
CA MET A 1 -54.36 -25.67 -3.16
C MET A 1 -52.93 -25.89 -3.65
N SER A 2 -52.20 -24.79 -3.85
CA SER A 2 -50.90 -24.46 -3.21
C SER A 2 -49.75 -25.44 -3.51
N GLY A 3 -48.56 -25.04 -3.98
CA GLY A 3 -47.98 -23.71 -3.99
C GLY A 3 -46.83 -23.60 -4.99
N ALA A 4 -46.88 -22.53 -5.78
CA ALA A 4 -45.75 -21.96 -6.48
C ALA A 4 -44.82 -21.33 -5.42
N GLY A 5 -43.78 -22.06 -4.99
CA GLY A 5 -42.97 -21.63 -3.85
C GLY A 5 -41.46 -21.76 -4.01
N ARG A 6 -40.93 -22.02 -5.21
CA ARG A 6 -39.49 -22.36 -5.38
C ARG A 6 -38.67 -21.65 -6.47
N PRO A 7 -39.18 -20.70 -7.29
CA PRO A 7 -38.28 -19.88 -8.13
C PRO A 7 -37.86 -18.55 -7.50
N ALA A 8 -38.61 -18.04 -6.51
CA ALA A 8 -38.36 -16.72 -5.92
C ALA A 8 -37.08 -16.64 -5.08
N LEU A 9 -36.73 -17.73 -4.38
CA LEU A 9 -35.57 -17.73 -3.46
C LEU A 9 -34.23 -17.70 -4.20
N ALA A 10 -34.13 -18.33 -5.38
CA ALA A 10 -32.91 -18.38 -6.18
C ALA A 10 -32.65 -17.06 -6.95
N ALA A 11 -33.71 -16.36 -7.37
CA ALA A 11 -33.59 -15.07 -8.06
C ALA A 11 -33.11 -13.95 -7.12
N VAL A 12 -33.48 -14.00 -5.84
CA VAL A 12 -33.05 -13.02 -4.82
C VAL A 12 -31.56 -13.19 -4.48
N THR A 13 -31.02 -14.42 -4.50
CA THR A 13 -29.59 -14.65 -4.23
C THR A 13 -28.69 -14.17 -5.37
N LEU A 14 -29.13 -14.25 -6.63
CA LEU A 14 -28.37 -13.77 -7.78
C LEU A 14 -28.29 -12.23 -7.86
N LEU A 15 -29.31 -11.52 -7.36
CA LEU A 15 -29.33 -10.05 -7.35
C LEU A 15 -28.42 -9.43 -6.29
N VAL A 16 -28.15 -10.14 -5.19
CA VAL A 16 -27.24 -9.67 -4.12
C VAL A 16 -25.77 -9.73 -4.56
N VAL A 17 -25.40 -10.67 -5.44
CA VAL A 17 -24.01 -10.82 -5.94
C VAL A 17 -23.70 -9.85 -7.10
N ALA A 18 -24.72 -9.34 -7.79
CA ALA A 18 -24.56 -8.33 -8.85
C ALA A 18 -24.38 -6.89 -8.34
N GLY A 19 -24.55 -6.65 -7.03
CA GLY A 19 -24.54 -5.32 -6.42
C GLY A 19 -23.16 -4.73 -6.11
N CYS A 20 -22.08 -5.52 -6.18
CA CYS A 20 -20.72 -4.97 -6.15
C CYS A 20 -20.36 -4.49 -7.55
N THR A 21 -20.77 -3.26 -7.88
CA THR A 21 -20.51 -2.62 -9.17
C THR A 21 -19.04 -2.76 -9.58
N GLN A 22 -18.78 -2.90 -10.89
CA GLN A 22 -17.40 -2.82 -11.41
C GLN A 22 -16.71 -1.54 -10.94
N GLU A 23 -17.45 -0.47 -10.68
CA GLU A 23 -16.94 0.78 -10.14
C GLU A 23 -16.52 0.68 -8.67
N SER A 24 -17.26 -0.04 -7.81
CA SER A 24 -16.84 -0.34 -6.42
C SER A 24 -15.64 -1.30 -6.40
N GLN A 25 -15.61 -2.29 -7.29
CA GLN A 25 -14.45 -3.19 -7.43
C GLN A 25 -13.21 -2.45 -7.98
N ASN A 26 -13.38 -1.56 -8.96
CA ASN A 26 -12.32 -0.71 -9.49
C ASN A 26 -11.87 0.36 -8.47
N LYS A 27 -12.77 0.86 -7.61
CA LYS A 27 -12.44 1.75 -6.50
C LYS A 27 -11.61 1.03 -5.43
N ILE A 28 -11.92 -0.23 -5.11
CA ILE A 28 -11.08 -1.06 -4.20
C ILE A 28 -9.71 -1.34 -4.82
N GLY A 29 -9.66 -1.72 -6.10
CA GLY A 29 -8.42 -1.91 -6.84
C GLY A 29 -7.56 -0.64 -6.97
N ARG A 30 -8.19 0.55 -6.93
CA ARG A 30 -7.50 1.85 -6.99
C ARG A 30 -7.17 2.46 -5.64
N ALA A 31 -7.95 2.19 -4.59
CA ALA A 31 -7.69 2.71 -3.24
C ALA A 31 -6.45 2.07 -2.61
N VAL A 32 -6.06 0.90 -3.10
CA VAL A 32 -4.83 0.21 -2.73
C VAL A 32 -3.87 0.29 -3.92
N GLN A 33 -3.32 1.48 -4.18
CA GLN A 33 -2.13 1.61 -5.05
C GLN A 33 -0.93 1.01 -4.28
N ASN A 34 -0.88 -0.31 -4.13
CA ASN A 34 0.31 -0.99 -3.63
C ASN A 34 1.38 -0.88 -4.70
N TRP A 35 2.45 -0.16 -4.42
CA TRP A 35 3.68 -0.29 -5.19
C TRP A 35 4.39 -1.52 -4.66
N THR A 36 4.12 -2.68 -5.26
CA THR A 36 4.82 -3.94 -4.96
C THR A 36 6.03 -4.05 -5.88
N GLY A 37 7.22 -3.97 -5.29
CA GLY A 37 8.49 -4.36 -5.89
C GLY A 37 9.21 -5.23 -4.87
N THR A 38 9.61 -6.43 -5.25
CA THR A 38 10.43 -7.28 -4.39
C THR A 38 11.81 -6.64 -4.30
N ASP A 39 12.25 -6.24 -3.11
CA ASP A 39 13.50 -5.48 -2.89
C ASP A 39 13.43 -3.97 -3.23
N GLY A 40 12.37 -3.30 -2.78
CA GLY A 40 12.25 -1.85 -2.92
C GLY A 40 13.25 -1.05 -2.07
N VAL A 41 13.67 0.08 -2.62
CA VAL A 41 14.50 1.10 -1.97
C VAL A 41 13.79 2.43 -2.02
N ILE A 42 13.77 3.14 -0.88
CA ILE A 42 13.36 4.55 -0.82
C ILE A 42 14.53 5.41 -0.38
N GLU A 43 14.75 6.49 -1.11
CA GLU A 43 15.76 7.50 -0.80
C GLU A 43 15.07 8.83 -0.53
N ILE A 44 15.44 9.48 0.58
CA ILE A 44 14.89 10.78 1.00
C ILE A 44 15.97 11.84 0.90
N TYR A 45 15.66 12.94 0.22
CA TYR A 45 16.60 14.02 -0.07
C TYR A 45 16.22 15.32 0.63
N ALA A 46 17.24 16.01 1.17
CA ALA A 46 17.17 17.41 1.58
C ALA A 46 17.97 18.24 0.57
N GLY A 47 17.29 18.79 -0.43
CA GLY A 47 17.95 19.41 -1.58
C GLY A 47 18.73 18.36 -2.39
N ASN A 48 20.04 18.53 -2.50
CA ASN A 48 20.94 17.61 -3.21
C ASN A 48 21.58 16.53 -2.32
N LYS A 49 21.20 16.46 -1.03
CA LYS A 49 21.78 15.53 -0.05
C LYS A 49 20.83 14.39 0.26
N LEU A 50 21.29 13.15 0.11
CA LEU A 50 20.62 11.98 0.66
C LEU A 50 20.70 12.03 2.19
N VAL A 51 19.55 12.00 2.86
CA VAL A 51 19.47 12.09 4.33
C VAL A 51 18.91 10.83 4.98
N ARG A 52 18.25 9.97 4.21
CA ARG A 52 17.73 8.69 4.69
C ARG A 52 17.59 7.73 3.50
N ARG A 53 17.94 6.46 3.71
CA ARG A 53 17.60 5.36 2.80
C ARG A 53 16.99 4.22 3.60
N PHE A 54 15.91 3.64 3.07
CA PHE A 54 15.40 2.35 3.54
C PHE A 54 15.41 1.35 2.38
N MET A 55 15.83 0.12 2.65
CA MET A 55 16.00 -0.93 1.65
C MET A 55 15.21 -2.19 2.03
N ASN A 56 15.14 -3.15 1.11
CA ASN A 56 14.38 -4.40 1.27
C ASN A 56 12.91 -4.15 1.65
N ILE A 57 12.31 -3.14 1.03
CA ILE A 57 10.91 -2.77 1.21
C ILE A 57 10.05 -3.66 0.31
N ASP A 58 9.11 -4.40 0.91
CA ASP A 58 8.23 -5.28 0.14
C ASP A 58 7.08 -4.50 -0.53
N LYS A 59 6.59 -3.47 0.16
CA LYS A 59 5.47 -2.64 -0.29
C LYS A 59 5.42 -1.30 0.44
N ILE A 60 4.95 -0.29 -0.27
CA ILE A 60 4.51 0.99 0.29
C ILE A 60 2.98 1.07 0.19
N SER A 61 2.32 1.52 1.26
CA SER A 61 0.86 1.63 1.36
C SER A 61 0.39 3.03 1.76
N THR A 62 -0.85 3.35 1.44
CA THR A 62 -1.54 4.55 1.91
C THR A 62 -2.63 4.15 2.90
N ALA A 63 -2.81 4.91 3.98
CA ALA A 63 -3.91 4.68 4.91
C ALA A 63 -5.24 5.15 4.30
N SER A 64 -6.20 4.23 4.14
CA SER A 64 -7.58 4.56 3.76
C SER A 64 -8.40 4.97 4.99
N SER A 65 -9.15 6.06 4.91
CA SER A 65 -10.07 6.48 5.97
C SER A 65 -11.19 5.43 6.17
N THR A 66 -11.33 4.91 7.39
CA THR A 66 -12.42 4.01 7.79
C THR A 66 -13.70 4.82 8.03
N GLY A 67 -14.39 5.19 6.96
CA GLY A 67 -15.72 5.78 7.06
C GLY A 67 -16.01 6.80 5.96
N GLY A 68 -16.60 6.32 4.87
CA GLY A 68 -17.50 7.11 4.02
C GLY A 68 -17.03 8.50 3.57
N GLU A 69 -15.84 8.60 2.96
CA GLU A 69 -15.49 9.52 1.87
C GLU A 69 -14.02 9.23 1.52
N ILE A 70 -13.72 9.08 0.23
CA ILE A 70 -12.39 8.68 -0.25
C ILE A 70 -11.46 9.91 -0.18
N ALA A 71 -10.96 10.22 1.01
CA ALA A 71 -9.76 11.01 1.16
C ALA A 71 -8.65 10.07 1.64
N ALA A 72 -7.92 9.49 0.71
CA ALA A 72 -6.67 8.80 1.04
C ALA A 72 -5.80 9.82 1.79
N ARG A 73 -5.25 9.44 2.95
CA ARG A 73 -4.39 10.38 3.69
C ARG A 73 -3.15 10.67 2.84
N PRO A 74 -2.65 11.91 2.79
CA PRO A 74 -1.53 12.30 1.91
C PRO A 74 -0.17 11.88 2.49
N TYR A 75 -0.10 10.65 2.97
CA TYR A 75 1.11 10.02 3.43
C TYR A 75 1.12 8.56 3.02
N ARG A 76 2.34 8.04 2.93
CA ARG A 76 2.60 6.64 2.65
C ARG A 76 3.49 6.08 3.73
N PHE A 77 3.33 4.79 3.99
CA PHE A 77 4.12 4.08 4.97
C PHE A 77 4.59 2.73 4.45
N GLY A 78 5.64 2.22 5.06
CA GLY A 78 6.24 0.94 4.71
C GLY A 78 7.10 0.39 5.85
N TYR A 79 7.66 -0.78 5.57
CA TYR A 79 8.62 -1.45 6.45
C TYR A 79 9.84 -1.84 5.63
N GLY A 80 11.04 -1.60 6.17
CA GLY A 80 12.31 -1.92 5.50
C GLY A 80 13.48 -1.81 6.46
N HIS A 81 14.67 -2.22 6.03
CA HIS A 81 15.91 -2.00 6.78
C HIS A 81 16.40 -0.57 6.56
N MET A 82 16.89 0.06 7.62
CA MET A 82 17.51 1.37 7.52
C MET A 82 18.96 1.19 7.14
N ASP A 83 19.35 1.74 5.98
CA ASP A 83 20.76 1.94 5.62
C ASP A 83 21.25 3.16 6.42
N MET A 84 21.96 2.88 7.51
CA MET A 84 22.34 3.84 8.54
C MET A 84 23.52 4.69 8.11
N ASN A 85 24.41 4.13 7.28
CA ASN A 85 25.63 4.80 6.81
C ASN A 85 25.49 5.37 5.38
N LEU A 86 24.36 5.09 4.71
CA LEU A 86 23.99 5.50 3.36
C LEU A 86 24.88 4.91 2.25
N ASP A 87 25.47 3.73 2.47
CA ASP A 87 26.37 3.07 1.52
C ASP A 87 25.67 2.22 0.44
N GLY A 88 24.36 1.98 0.60
CA GLY A 88 23.54 1.24 -0.37
C GLY A 88 23.58 -0.27 -0.17
N THR A 89 24.09 -0.73 0.97
CA THR A 89 24.07 -2.12 1.38
C THR A 89 23.50 -2.24 2.79
N ILE A 90 22.83 -3.34 3.08
CA ILE A 90 22.43 -3.63 4.46
C ILE A 90 23.51 -4.54 5.07
N ASP A 91 24.21 -4.07 6.09
CA ASP A 91 25.22 -4.84 6.78
C ASP A 91 24.62 -5.78 7.85
N ARG A 92 25.48 -6.47 8.61
CA ARG A 92 25.01 -7.41 9.65
C ARG A 92 24.31 -6.68 10.80
N GLU A 93 24.85 -5.55 11.23
CA GLU A 93 24.29 -4.77 12.33
C GLU A 93 22.92 -4.19 11.95
N GLU A 94 22.77 -3.70 10.72
CA GLU A 94 21.52 -3.17 10.18
C GLU A 94 20.47 -4.26 9.95
N ARG A 95 20.90 -5.47 9.57
CA ARG A 95 20.02 -6.65 9.55
C ARG A 95 19.55 -7.05 10.94
N ASP A 96 20.47 -7.09 11.92
CA ASP A 96 20.19 -7.52 13.29
C ASP A 96 19.22 -6.54 14.01
N LYS A 97 19.22 -5.26 13.61
CA LYS A 97 18.23 -4.26 14.05
C LYS A 97 16.82 -4.50 13.51
N GLY A 98 16.68 -5.31 12.45
CA GLY A 98 15.41 -5.66 11.84
C GLY A 98 14.78 -4.55 11.00
N LYS A 99 13.61 -4.87 10.43
CA LYS A 99 12.81 -3.90 9.66
C LYS A 99 12.19 -2.86 10.59
N VAL A 100 12.23 -1.59 10.18
CA VAL A 100 11.61 -0.47 10.87
C VAL A 100 10.39 0.04 10.10
N TYR A 101 9.42 0.59 10.84
CA TYR A 101 8.32 1.36 10.25
C TYR A 101 8.81 2.74 9.82
N PHE A 102 8.40 3.20 8.65
CA PHE A 102 8.58 4.58 8.22
C PHE A 102 7.31 5.12 7.55
N GLU A 103 7.13 6.43 7.66
CA GLU A 103 6.07 7.19 7.01
C GLU A 103 6.64 8.47 6.40
N PHE A 104 6.12 8.86 5.25
CA PHE A 104 6.48 10.10 4.58
C PHE A 104 5.26 10.73 3.91
N SER A 105 5.27 12.06 3.79
CA SER A 105 4.18 12.81 3.17
C SER A 105 4.34 12.87 1.66
N ASP A 106 3.23 12.73 0.94
CA ASP A 106 3.16 12.90 -0.51
C ASP A 106 3.37 14.36 -0.97
N TYR A 107 3.30 15.35 -0.06
CA TYR A 107 3.41 16.77 -0.41
C TYR A 107 4.74 17.43 -0.06
N SER A 108 5.47 16.90 0.92
CA SER A 108 6.62 17.61 1.51
C SER A 108 7.90 16.79 1.57
N THR A 109 7.85 15.50 1.23
CA THR A 109 9.04 14.66 1.23
C THR A 109 9.57 14.54 -0.20
N SER A 110 10.79 15.00 -0.44
CA SER A 110 11.49 14.70 -1.70
C SER A 110 12.04 13.29 -1.60
N TYR A 111 11.47 12.36 -2.36
CA TYR A 111 11.90 10.96 -2.35
C TYR A 111 11.88 10.33 -3.75
N VAL A 112 12.66 9.26 -3.90
CA VAL A 112 12.54 8.34 -5.03
C VAL A 112 12.33 6.94 -4.45
N PHE A 113 11.33 6.23 -4.96
CA PHE A 113 11.12 4.82 -4.67
C PHE A 113 11.38 4.01 -5.94
N TYR A 114 12.24 3.00 -5.85
CA TYR A 114 12.65 2.17 -6.98
C TYR A 114 12.91 0.73 -6.51
N GLU A 115 12.92 -0.21 -7.45
CA GLU A 115 13.35 -1.60 -7.21
C GLU A 115 14.87 -1.67 -7.40
N ASN A 116 15.56 -2.44 -6.55
CA ASN A 116 17.00 -2.67 -6.64
C ASN A 116 17.26 -3.98 -7.42
N PRO A 117 17.62 -3.91 -8.72
CA PRO A 117 17.74 -5.08 -9.60
C PRO A 117 18.99 -5.93 -9.37
#